data_AF-A0A0V0GWK1-F1
#
_entry.id   AF-A0A0V0GWK1-F1
#
_cell.length_a   1.000
_cell.length_b   1.000
_cell.length_c   1.000
_cell.angle_alpha   90.00
_cell.angle_beta   90.00
_cell.angle_gamma   90.00
#
_symmetry.space_group_name_H-M   'P 1'
#
loop_
_entity.id
_entity.type
_entity.pdbx_description
1 polymer ?
#
loop_
_entity_poly.entity_id
_entity_poly.type
_entity_poly.pdbx_seq_one_letter_code
_entity_poly.pdbx_strand_id
1 'polypeptide(L)'
;MAKGNSLSYHSTSILGQIYDYVDTYPDEDLCITEISKLPCFEVEIPQTCMELWRGRYEEYKKDMTRAMNLGCELRITSCNEVINKYKKLLYGAVEFEQTVRKTEDIFDEALAIYHVTYDNARITYSIEKCGFAWKVAGSALCRIHAIYRKEKDLPILPSVLQEIL
;
A
#
# COMPACT_ATOMS: atom_id res chain seq x y z
N MET A 1 41.10 27.45 -14.56
CA MET A 1 40.36 27.62 -15.83
C MET A 1 39.10 26.75 -15.77
N ALA A 2 37.95 27.39 -15.97
CA ALA A 2 36.59 26.88 -16.18
C ALA A 2 36.09 25.63 -15.41
N LYS A 3 35.23 25.87 -14.41
CA LYS A 3 34.18 24.91 -13.99
C LYS A 3 33.31 24.60 -15.21
N GLY A 4 33.32 23.36 -15.67
CA GLY A 4 32.40 22.90 -16.70
C GLY A 4 30.97 22.93 -16.15
N ASN A 5 30.08 23.65 -16.83
CA ASN A 5 28.65 23.68 -16.56
C ASN A 5 28.09 22.24 -16.47
N SER A 6 27.56 21.87 -15.31
CA SER A 6 26.59 20.77 -15.23
C SER A 6 25.32 21.24 -15.93
N LEU A 7 25.17 20.87 -17.21
CA LEU A 7 23.90 21.01 -17.92
C LEU A 7 22.87 20.16 -17.17
N SER A 8 22.07 20.77 -16.29
CA SER A 8 20.94 20.09 -15.66
C SER A 8 19.84 19.97 -16.72
N TYR A 9 19.70 18.78 -17.29
CA TYR A 9 18.55 18.47 -18.12
C TYR A 9 17.36 18.16 -17.22
N HIS A 10 16.34 19.01 -17.27
CA HIS A 10 15.08 18.79 -16.55
C HIS A 10 14.04 18.31 -17.57
N SER A 11 13.43 17.17 -17.32
CA SER A 11 12.47 16.58 -18.24
C SER A 11 11.07 17.16 -18.00
N THR A 12 10.41 17.62 -19.05
CA THR A 12 9.04 18.15 -18.96
C THR A 12 7.96 17.07 -18.93
N SER A 13 8.35 15.79 -19.07
CA SER A 13 7.42 14.66 -18.94
C SER A 13 6.94 14.50 -17.50
N ILE A 14 5.75 13.91 -17.30
CA ILE A 14 5.23 13.61 -15.96
C ILE A 14 6.23 12.77 -15.15
N LEU A 15 6.87 11.78 -15.78
CA LEU A 15 7.86 10.94 -15.12
C LEU A 15 9.13 11.71 -14.75
N GLY A 16 9.53 12.64 -15.61
CA GLY A 16 10.62 13.59 -15.34
C GLY A 16 10.33 14.42 -14.11
N GLN A 17 9.18 15.08 -14.09
CA GLN A 17 8.73 15.89 -12.95
C GLN A 17 8.67 15.08 -11.65
N ILE A 18 8.23 13.82 -11.69
CA ILE A 18 8.26 12.93 -10.51
C ILE A 18 9.68 12.65 -10.07
N TYR A 19 10.57 12.31 -11.02
CA TYR A 19 11.98 12.03 -10.72
C TYR A 19 12.65 13.25 -10.08
N ASP A 20 12.52 14.41 -10.70
CA ASP A 20 13.11 15.65 -10.23
C ASP A 20 12.54 16.07 -8.87
N TYR A 21 11.23 15.87 -8.64
CA TYR A 21 10.62 16.12 -7.34
C TYR A 21 11.21 15.20 -6.26
N VAL A 22 11.39 13.91 -6.55
CA VAL A 22 12.00 12.96 -5.60
C VAL A 22 13.47 13.30 -5.36
N ASP A 23 14.21 13.70 -6.39
CA ASP A 23 15.63 14.09 -6.33
C ASP A 23 15.87 15.37 -5.50
N THR A 24 14.85 16.24 -5.37
CA THR A 24 14.95 17.42 -4.48
C THR A 24 14.90 17.09 -2.98
N TYR A 25 14.52 15.87 -2.61
CA TYR A 25 14.65 15.43 -1.22
C TYR A 25 16.11 15.05 -0.99
N PRO A 26 16.81 15.65 -0.02
CA PRO A 26 18.16 15.21 0.31
C PRO A 26 18.14 13.72 0.61
N ASP A 27 19.22 13.01 0.23
CA ASP A 27 19.62 11.74 0.84
C ASP A 27 19.95 12.02 2.32
N GLU A 28 18.98 12.50 3.09
CA GLU A 28 18.97 12.25 4.51
C GLU A 28 19.03 10.73 4.61
N ASP A 29 20.07 10.22 5.27
CA ASP A 29 20.05 8.90 5.86
C ASP A 29 18.70 8.80 6.59
N LEU A 30 17.70 8.25 5.90
CA LEU A 30 16.40 7.88 6.45
C LEU A 30 16.72 6.70 7.34
N CYS A 31 17.35 6.99 8.48
CA CYS A 31 17.51 6.14 9.63
C CYS A 31 16.07 5.73 9.94
N ILE A 32 15.64 4.58 9.40
CA ILE A 32 14.24 4.17 9.21
C ILE A 32 13.41 4.73 10.35
N THR A 33 12.77 5.87 10.07
CA THR A 33 12.04 6.65 11.05
C THR A 33 10.78 5.85 11.29
N GLU A 34 10.80 5.04 12.34
CA GLU A 34 9.68 4.31 12.94
C GLU A 34 8.57 3.87 11.96
N ILE A 35 8.48 2.56 11.66
CA ILE A 35 7.38 2.01 10.83
C ILE A 35 6.04 2.43 11.45
N SER A 36 5.38 3.38 10.82
CA SER A 36 4.16 4.02 11.30
C SER A 36 2.97 3.64 10.43
N LYS A 37 1.79 3.62 11.04
CA LYS A 37 0.53 3.37 10.35
C LYS A 37 -0.04 4.69 9.84
N LEU A 38 -0.81 4.62 8.77
CA LEU A 38 -1.54 5.77 8.25
C LEU A 38 -2.69 6.10 9.22
N PRO A 39 -2.81 7.36 9.70
CA PRO A 39 -3.86 7.73 10.65
C PRO A 39 -5.29 7.46 10.15
N CYS A 40 -5.50 7.49 8.83
CA CYS A 40 -6.80 7.19 8.22
C CYS A 40 -7.23 5.72 8.34
N PHE A 41 -6.30 4.83 8.67
CA PHE A 41 -6.57 3.41 8.81
C PHE A 41 -6.69 2.97 10.28
N GLU A 42 -6.43 3.87 11.24
CA GLU A 42 -6.61 3.62 12.67
C GLU A 42 -8.09 3.68 13.09
N VAL A 43 -8.91 2.86 12.45
CA VAL A 43 -10.33 2.69 12.75
C VAL A 43 -10.56 1.38 13.51
N GLU A 44 -11.71 1.24 14.16
CA GLU A 44 -12.08 -0.01 14.82
C GLU A 44 -12.35 -1.09 13.76
N ILE A 45 -11.59 -2.19 13.82
CA ILE A 45 -11.67 -3.30 12.87
C ILE A 45 -12.29 -4.50 13.60
N PRO A 46 -13.23 -5.23 12.98
CA PRO A 46 -13.75 -6.46 13.56
C PRO A 46 -12.63 -7.44 13.95
N GLN A 47 -12.61 -7.85 15.22
CA GLN A 47 -11.59 -8.76 15.76
C GLN A 47 -11.54 -10.10 15.00
N THR A 48 -12.69 -10.55 14.50
CA THR A 48 -12.80 -11.75 13.65
C THR A 48 -11.98 -11.63 12.36
N CYS A 49 -11.98 -10.46 11.71
CA CYS A 49 -11.16 -10.20 10.52
C CYS A 49 -9.66 -10.18 10.88
N MET A 50 -9.30 -9.57 12.02
CA MET A 50 -7.93 -9.54 12.53
C MET A 50 -7.36 -10.94 12.77
N GLU A 51 -8.13 -11.82 13.42
CA GLU A 51 -7.72 -13.20 13.72
C GLU A 51 -7.60 -14.04 12.45
N LEU A 52 -8.57 -13.93 11.55
CA LEU A 52 -8.57 -14.60 10.25
C LEU A 52 -7.30 -14.25 9.46
N TRP A 53 -6.99 -12.96 9.33
CA TRP A 53 -5.85 -12.51 8.54
C TRP A 53 -4.52 -12.69 9.23
N ARG A 54 -4.48 -12.74 10.57
CA ARG A 54 -3.30 -13.18 11.31
C ARG A 54 -2.93 -14.62 10.95
N GLY A 55 -3.89 -15.54 10.96
CA GLY A 55 -3.67 -16.92 10.54
C GLY A 55 -3.20 -17.03 9.09
N ARG A 56 -3.92 -16.36 8.17
CA ARG A 56 -3.56 -16.32 6.74
C ARG A 56 -2.18 -15.71 6.49
N TYR A 57 -1.76 -14.71 7.27
CA TYR A 57 -0.45 -14.09 7.13
C TYR A 57 0.69 -15.02 7.56
N GLU A 58 0.48 -15.83 8.61
CA GLU A 58 1.44 -16.88 8.98
C GLU A 58 1.60 -17.93 7.88
N GLU A 59 0.49 -18.33 7.25
CA GLU A 59 0.53 -19.22 6.08
C GLU A 59 1.24 -18.56 4.89
N TYR A 60 0.97 -17.28 4.64
CA TYR A 60 1.59 -16.52 3.57
C TYR A 60 3.10 -16.51 3.69
N LYS A 61 3.63 -16.29 4.90
CA LYS A 61 5.08 -16.32 5.14
C LYS A 61 5.69 -17.66 4.77
N LYS A 62 5.01 -18.77 5.08
CA LYS A 62 5.46 -20.13 4.72
C LYS A 62 5.43 -20.35 3.21
N ASP A 63 4.33 -19.98 2.56
CA ASP A 63 4.15 -20.13 1.12
C ASP A 63 5.13 -19.25 0.32
N MET A 64 5.31 -18.00 0.74
CA MET A 64 6.26 -17.08 0.12
C MET A 64 7.71 -17.53 0.32
N THR A 65 8.07 -18.03 1.50
CA THR A 65 9.41 -18.61 1.73
C THR A 65 9.66 -19.80 0.82
N ARG A 66 8.65 -20.69 0.65
CA ARG A 66 8.75 -21.82 -0.29
C ARG A 66 8.95 -21.34 -1.73
N ALA A 67 8.19 -20.34 -2.17
CA ALA A 67 8.30 -19.78 -3.51
C ALA A 67 9.66 -19.09 -3.76
N MET A 68 10.19 -18.39 -2.75
CA MET A 68 11.50 -17.71 -2.83
C MET A 68 12.68 -18.68 -2.93
N ASN A 69 12.53 -19.87 -2.33
CA ASN A 69 13.56 -20.93 -2.35
C ASN A 69 13.58 -21.74 -3.66
N LEU A 70 12.73 -21.43 -4.65
CA LEU A 70 12.79 -22.03 -5.98
C LEU A 70 13.89 -21.40 -6.83
N GLY A 71 14.31 -22.11 -7.88
CA GLY A 71 15.32 -21.63 -8.82
C GLY A 71 14.95 -20.29 -9.48
N CYS A 72 15.96 -19.54 -9.92
CA CYS A 72 15.83 -18.15 -10.36
C CYS A 72 14.74 -17.91 -11.42
N GLU A 73 14.59 -18.84 -12.38
CA GLU A 73 13.63 -18.73 -13.48
C GLU A 73 12.16 -18.84 -13.03
N LEU A 74 11.88 -19.68 -12.02
CA LEU A 74 10.51 -19.94 -11.55
C LEU A 74 10.11 -19.03 -10.37
N ARG A 75 11.10 -18.46 -9.67
CA ARG A 75 10.89 -17.70 -8.44
C ARG A 75 9.87 -16.57 -8.60
N ILE A 76 9.98 -15.75 -9.64
CA ILE A 76 9.07 -14.60 -9.85
C ILE A 76 7.64 -15.08 -10.06
N THR A 77 7.46 -16.07 -10.95
CA THR A 77 6.15 -16.66 -11.24
C THR A 77 5.52 -17.26 -9.99
N SER A 78 6.27 -18.07 -9.24
CA SER A 78 5.76 -18.68 -8.01
C SER A 78 5.45 -17.66 -6.92
N CYS A 79 6.25 -16.59 -6.77
CA CYS A 79 5.92 -15.51 -5.83
C CYS A 79 4.62 -14.80 -6.23
N ASN A 80 4.41 -14.55 -7.53
CA ASN A 80 3.19 -13.94 -8.05
C ASN A 80 1.96 -14.85 -7.84
N GLU A 81 2.12 -16.17 -8.00
CA GLU A 81 1.07 -17.15 -7.70
C GLU A 81 0.66 -17.11 -6.22
N VAL A 82 1.63 -16.98 -5.30
CA VAL A 82 1.34 -16.80 -3.87
C VAL A 82 0.53 -15.52 -3.66
N ILE A 83 0.95 -14.38 -4.22
CA ILE A 83 0.18 -13.13 -4.08
C ILE A 83 -1.24 -13.29 -4.64
N ASN A 84 -1.38 -13.90 -5.81
CA ASN A 84 -2.68 -14.13 -6.45
C ASN A 84 -3.59 -15.06 -5.63
N LYS A 85 -3.03 -16.06 -4.95
CA LYS A 85 -3.78 -16.89 -3.99
C LYS A 85 -4.41 -16.03 -2.90
N TYR A 86 -3.65 -15.13 -2.28
CA TYR A 86 -4.16 -14.28 -1.21
C TYR A 86 -5.08 -13.16 -1.71
N LYS A 87 -4.87 -12.62 -2.92
CA LYS A 87 -5.85 -11.75 -3.58
C LYS A 87 -7.20 -12.44 -3.76
N LYS A 88 -7.21 -13.69 -4.24
CA LYS A 88 -8.44 -14.49 -4.39
C LYS A 88 -9.12 -14.78 -3.07
N LEU A 89 -8.36 -14.99 -1.98
CA LEU A 89 -8.94 -15.15 -0.64
C LEU A 89 -9.61 -13.87 -0.13
N LEU A 90 -9.06 -12.70 -0.45
CA LEU A 90 -9.64 -11.41 -0.08
C LEU A 90 -10.83 -11.04 -0.97
N TYR A 91 -10.66 -11.02 -2.28
CA TYR A 91 -11.67 -10.50 -3.21
C TYR A 91 -12.65 -11.56 -3.72
N GLY A 92 -12.36 -12.85 -3.54
CA GLY A 92 -13.06 -13.92 -4.28
C GLY A 92 -12.77 -13.90 -5.79
N ALA A 93 -11.84 -13.06 -6.24
CA ALA A 93 -11.51 -12.81 -7.64
C ALA A 93 -10.01 -12.46 -7.79
N VAL A 94 -9.54 -12.32 -9.03
CA VAL A 94 -8.13 -11.95 -9.29
C VAL A 94 -7.87 -10.50 -8.94
N GLU A 95 -8.83 -9.62 -9.22
CA GLU A 95 -8.74 -8.19 -8.92
C GLU A 95 -9.99 -7.68 -8.20
N PHE A 96 -9.85 -6.54 -7.54
CA PHE A 96 -10.91 -5.91 -6.75
C PHE A 96 -12.15 -5.62 -7.62
N GLU A 97 -11.96 -5.12 -8.85
CA GLU A 97 -13.03 -4.71 -9.76
C GLU A 97 -13.94 -5.86 -10.18
N GLN A 98 -13.48 -7.10 -10.03
CA GLN A 98 -14.20 -8.32 -10.40
C GLN A 98 -14.89 -8.97 -9.21
N THR A 99 -14.82 -8.36 -8.02
CA THR A 99 -15.41 -8.93 -6.82
C THR A 99 -16.94 -8.89 -6.87
N VAL A 100 -17.56 -9.98 -6.42
CA VAL A 100 -19.00 -10.04 -6.10
C VAL A 100 -19.25 -9.90 -4.59
N ARG A 101 -18.18 -9.78 -3.79
CA ARG A 101 -18.28 -9.61 -2.35
C ARG A 101 -18.75 -8.20 -2.01
N LYS A 102 -19.34 -8.04 -0.83
CA LYS A 102 -19.70 -6.73 -0.30
C LYS A 102 -18.45 -5.89 -0.08
N THR A 103 -18.53 -4.61 -0.42
CA THR A 103 -17.37 -3.71 -0.38
C THR A 103 -16.93 -3.47 1.06
N GLU A 104 -17.89 -3.39 1.98
CA GLU A 104 -17.67 -3.20 3.42
C GLU A 104 -16.86 -4.36 4.00
N ASP A 105 -17.26 -5.60 3.74
CA ASP A 105 -16.53 -6.80 4.20
C ASP A 105 -15.09 -6.82 3.67
N ILE A 106 -14.88 -6.41 2.41
CA ILE A 106 -13.53 -6.32 1.81
C ILE A 106 -12.71 -5.22 2.48
N PHE A 107 -13.32 -4.09 2.83
CA PHE A 107 -12.62 -2.98 3.48
C PHE A 107 -12.20 -3.36 4.90
N ASP A 108 -13.08 -4.00 5.67
CA ASP A 108 -12.74 -4.52 7.01
C ASP A 108 -11.58 -5.52 6.94
N GLU A 109 -11.62 -6.45 5.99
CA GLU A 109 -10.54 -7.41 5.77
C GLU A 109 -9.24 -6.75 5.25
N ALA A 110 -9.34 -5.74 4.38
CA ALA A 110 -8.19 -5.00 3.87
C ALA A 110 -7.47 -4.22 4.97
N LEU A 111 -8.24 -3.57 5.86
CA LEU A 111 -7.72 -2.91 7.05
C LEU A 111 -7.10 -3.93 8.00
N ALA A 112 -7.73 -5.09 8.21
CA ALA A 112 -7.15 -6.16 9.02
C ALA A 112 -5.78 -6.61 8.49
N ILE A 113 -5.65 -6.82 7.17
CA ILE A 113 -4.36 -7.14 6.53
C ILE A 113 -3.33 -6.03 6.78
N TYR A 114 -3.72 -4.77 6.62
CA TYR A 114 -2.84 -3.63 6.87
C TYR A 114 -2.32 -3.63 8.30
N HIS A 115 -3.20 -3.79 9.30
CA HIS A 115 -2.79 -3.78 10.70
C HIS A 115 -1.89 -4.97 11.04
N VAL A 116 -2.29 -6.19 10.65
CA VAL A 116 -1.51 -7.41 10.92
C VAL A 116 -0.09 -7.32 10.34
N THR A 117 0.04 -6.82 9.11
CA THR A 117 1.35 -6.70 8.45
C THR A 117 2.22 -5.62 9.08
N TYR A 118 1.66 -4.45 9.35
CA TYR A 118 2.41 -3.34 9.95
C TYR A 118 2.83 -3.67 11.39
N ASP A 119 1.98 -4.33 12.16
CA ASP A 119 2.34 -4.79 13.51
C ASP A 119 3.49 -5.80 13.44
N ASN A 120 3.46 -6.75 12.48
CA ASN A 120 4.58 -7.66 12.28
C ASN A 120 5.86 -6.94 11.81
N ALA A 121 5.73 -5.99 10.89
CA ALA A 121 6.83 -5.20 10.37
C ALA A 121 7.51 -4.39 11.48
N ARG A 122 6.73 -3.77 12.38
CA ARG A 122 7.22 -3.06 13.56
C ARG A 122 7.96 -3.98 14.53
N ILE A 123 7.37 -5.13 14.88
CA ILE A 123 7.98 -6.11 15.80
C ILE A 123 9.32 -6.62 15.27
N THR A 124 9.45 -6.72 13.95
CA THR A 124 10.63 -7.30 13.30
C THR A 124 11.51 -6.27 12.60
N TYR A 125 11.23 -4.98 12.78
CA TYR A 125 11.94 -3.85 12.16
C TYR A 125 12.19 -4.02 10.66
N SER A 126 11.22 -4.56 9.93
CA SER A 126 11.37 -4.94 8.52
C SER A 126 10.25 -4.36 7.66
N ILE A 127 10.55 -3.25 6.97
CA ILE A 127 9.61 -2.51 6.13
C ILE A 127 9.11 -3.32 4.93
N GLU A 128 9.94 -4.25 4.43
CA GLU A 128 9.61 -5.13 3.30
C GLU A 128 8.33 -5.95 3.56
N LYS A 129 8.04 -6.23 4.83
CA LYS A 129 6.86 -7.00 5.26
C LYS A 129 5.54 -6.25 5.07
N CYS A 130 5.57 -4.91 5.08
CA CYS A 130 4.41 -4.08 4.74
C CYS A 130 3.97 -4.31 3.28
N GLY A 131 4.89 -4.78 2.42
CA GLY A 131 4.61 -5.06 1.02
C GLY A 131 3.46 -6.06 0.79
N PHE A 132 3.20 -6.97 1.74
CA PHE A 132 2.06 -7.90 1.61
C PHE A 132 0.72 -7.17 1.55
N ALA A 133 0.50 -6.20 2.45
CA ALA A 133 -0.75 -5.45 2.47
C ALA A 133 -1.01 -4.72 1.17
N TRP A 134 0.01 -4.05 0.63
CA TRP A 134 -0.14 -3.30 -0.61
C TRP A 134 -0.25 -4.18 -1.85
N LYS A 135 0.41 -5.35 -1.88
CA LYS A 135 0.31 -6.30 -3.00
C LYS A 135 -1.04 -7.02 -3.05
N VAL A 136 -1.63 -7.33 -1.89
CA VAL A 136 -2.89 -8.08 -1.81
C VAL A 136 -4.09 -7.14 -1.72
N ALA A 137 -4.07 -6.20 -0.77
CA ALA A 137 -5.18 -5.32 -0.43
C ALA A 137 -5.05 -3.91 -1.03
N GLY A 138 -4.02 -3.63 -1.83
CA GLY A 138 -3.70 -2.27 -2.29
C GLY A 138 -4.86 -1.54 -2.96
N SER A 139 -5.60 -2.20 -3.85
CA SER A 139 -6.77 -1.59 -4.52
C SER A 139 -7.86 -1.18 -3.52
N ALA A 140 -8.15 -2.02 -2.52
CA ALA A 140 -9.10 -1.70 -1.47
C ALA A 140 -8.59 -0.55 -0.56
N LEU A 141 -7.32 -0.62 -0.13
CA LEU A 141 -6.69 0.40 0.71
C LEU A 141 -6.66 1.78 0.02
N CYS A 142 -6.37 1.82 -1.28
CA CYS A 142 -6.42 3.05 -2.07
C CYS A 142 -7.84 3.65 -2.11
N ARG A 143 -8.88 2.81 -2.23
CA ARG A 143 -10.27 3.28 -2.20
C ARG A 143 -10.67 3.81 -0.84
N ILE A 144 -10.30 3.13 0.25
CA ILE A 144 -10.54 3.60 1.63
C ILE A 144 -9.86 4.96 1.83
N HIS A 145 -8.59 5.09 1.43
CA HIS A 145 -7.86 6.35 1.54
C HIS A 145 -8.53 7.48 0.73
N ALA A 146 -9.03 7.19 -0.48
CA ALA A 146 -9.75 8.16 -1.29
C ALA A 146 -11.08 8.60 -0.66
N ILE A 147 -11.82 7.69 -0.03
CA ILE A 147 -13.07 8.01 0.70
C ILE A 147 -12.74 8.94 1.87
N TYR A 148 -11.74 8.59 2.69
CA TYR A 148 -11.34 9.39 3.84
C TYR A 148 -10.82 10.78 3.47
N ARG A 149 -10.11 10.90 2.33
CA ARG A 149 -9.72 12.21 1.75
C ARG A 149 -10.93 13.06 1.39
N LYS A 150 -11.94 12.48 0.74
CA LYS A 150 -13.19 13.19 0.40
C LYS A 150 -14.01 13.60 1.61
N GLU A 151 -13.96 12.83 2.69
CA GLU A 151 -14.60 13.21 3.96
C GLU A 151 -13.85 14.36 4.66
N LYS A 152 -12.52 14.41 4.54
CA LYS A 152 -11.70 15.53 5.04
C LYS A 152 -11.85 16.80 4.20
N ASP A 153 -11.95 16.65 2.88
CA ASP A 153 -12.31 17.71 1.95
C ASP A 153 -13.82 17.93 2.03
N LEU A 154 -14.31 18.48 3.16
CA LEU A 154 -15.68 18.98 3.27
C LEU A 154 -15.97 19.80 2.00
N PRO A 155 -17.01 19.46 1.21
CA PRO A 155 -17.30 20.18 -0.01
C PRO A 155 -17.76 21.56 0.43
N ILE A 156 -16.87 22.56 0.35
CA ILE A 156 -17.30 23.94 0.31
C ILE A 156 -18.18 24.01 -0.93
N LEU A 157 -19.51 24.00 -0.71
CA LEU A 157 -20.45 24.13 -1.80
C LEU A 157 -20.09 25.43 -2.54
N PRO A 158 -19.98 25.42 -3.88
CA PRO A 158 -19.72 26.64 -4.64
C PRO A 158 -20.70 27.78 -4.31
N SER A 159 -21.92 27.45 -3.88
CA SER A 159 -22.91 28.42 -3.40
C SER A 159 -22.51 29.15 -2.11
N VAL A 160 -21.73 28.51 -1.23
CA VAL A 160 -21.19 29.15 0.00
C VAL A 160 -20.06 30.13 -0.35
N LEU A 161 -19.32 29.88 -1.44
CA LEU A 161 -18.29 30.81 -1.94
C LEU A 161 -18.90 32.03 -2.67
N GLN A 162 -20.11 31.90 -3.22
CA GLN A 162 -20.83 33.01 -3.86
C GLN A 162 -21.38 34.05 -2.87
N GLU A 163 -21.55 33.71 -1.59
CA GLU A 163 -22.00 34.67 -0.57
C GLU A 163 -20.86 35.53 0.03
N ILE A 164 -19.60 35.21 -0.28
CA ILE A 164 -18.41 35.89 0.26
C ILE A 164 -17.77 36.87 -0.75
N LEU A 165 -18.22 36.85 -2.01
CA LEU A 165 -17.79 37.77 -3.08
C LEU A 165 -18.85 38.85 -3.34
#